data_AF-A0AB94IRP8-F1
#
_entry.id   AF-A0AB94IRP8-F1
#
_cell.length_a   1.000
_cell.length_b   1.000
_cell.length_c   1.000
_cell.angle_alpha   90.00
_cell.angle_beta   90.00
_cell.angle_gamma   90.00
#
_symmetry.space_group_name_H-M   'P 1'
#
loop_
_entity.id
_entity.type
_entity.pdbx_description
1 polymer ?
#
loop_
_entity_poly.entity_id
_entity_poly.type
_entity_poly.pdbx_seq_one_letter_code
_entity_poly.pdbx_strand_id
1 'polypeptide(L)'
;MRKDQGYINWGLGIDTPFFFSSKFAIENKSITITGSQITHNHSWPIKYSIIKMNNLGTSIQYFDSIIFYGDHAEGEFVHTFSIPSDTGYQLEVFNYFKYHSAGKIRIIQTDE
;
A
#
# COMPACT_ATOMS: atom_id res chain seq x y z
N MET A 1 16.22 -4.45 -14.73
CA MET A 1 15.95 -3.00 -14.84
C MET A 1 14.78 -2.69 -13.91
N ARG A 2 14.94 -1.87 -12.85
CA ARG A 2 13.81 -1.60 -11.94
C ARG A 2 12.61 -1.02 -12.72
N LYS A 3 11.49 -1.74 -12.75
CA LYS A 3 10.20 -1.20 -13.25
C LYS A 3 9.67 -0.24 -12.17
N ASP A 4 10.04 1.04 -12.24
CA ASP A 4 9.52 2.07 -11.34
C ASP A 4 8.15 2.54 -11.88
N GLN A 5 7.08 2.10 -11.22
CA GLN A 5 5.78 2.74 -11.41
C GLN A 5 5.81 4.03 -10.58
N GLY A 6 5.63 5.18 -11.24
CA GLY A 6 5.68 6.48 -10.58
C GLY A 6 4.77 6.59 -9.35
N TYR A 7 4.92 7.67 -8.58
CA TYR A 7 4.18 7.83 -7.32
C TYR A 7 2.67 7.65 -7.46
N ILE A 8 2.11 6.80 -6.60
CA ILE A 8 0.68 6.71 -6.33
C ILE A 8 0.40 7.61 -5.13
N ASN A 9 -0.39 8.66 -5.34
CA ASN A 9 -0.85 9.53 -4.26
C ASN A 9 -2.14 8.97 -3.68
N TRP A 10 -2.28 9.04 -2.36
CA TRP A 10 -3.48 8.60 -1.65
C TRP A 10 -3.86 9.60 -0.56
N GLY A 11 -5.14 9.66 -0.24
CA GLY A 11 -5.71 10.49 0.82
C GLY A 11 -6.91 9.79 1.43
N LEU A 12 -7.00 9.82 2.74
CA LEU A 12 -8.03 9.20 3.57
C LEU A 12 -8.76 10.30 4.34
N GLY A 13 -10.04 10.07 4.60
CA GLY A 13 -10.87 10.98 5.37
C GLY A 13 -11.83 10.22 6.28
N ILE A 14 -12.67 10.98 6.98
CA ILE A 14 -13.65 10.40 7.93
C ILE A 14 -14.59 9.42 7.21
N ASP A 15 -15.10 9.82 6.05
CA ASP A 15 -16.05 9.03 5.26
C ASP A 15 -15.38 8.00 4.35
N THR A 16 -14.07 8.08 4.20
CA THR A 16 -13.29 7.20 3.29
C THR A 16 -11.99 6.80 4.00
N PRO A 17 -12.05 5.82 4.92
CA PRO A 17 -10.90 5.41 5.72
C PRO A 17 -9.95 4.47 4.96
N PHE A 18 -10.19 4.23 3.67
CA PHE A 18 -9.38 3.34 2.84
C PHE A 18 -9.15 3.90 1.44
N PHE A 19 -8.05 3.47 0.83
CA PHE A 19 -7.69 3.74 -0.56
C PHE A 19 -7.21 2.42 -1.19
N PHE A 20 -7.57 2.21 -2.46
CA PHE A 20 -7.04 1.10 -3.26
C PHE A 20 -6.27 1.65 -4.46
N SER A 21 -5.05 1.14 -4.67
CA SER A 21 -4.30 1.43 -5.89
C SER A 21 -4.99 0.80 -7.12
N SER A 22 -4.56 1.21 -8.31
CA SER A 22 -4.79 0.42 -9.52
C SER A 22 -4.21 -0.98 -9.37
N LYS A 23 -4.77 -1.94 -10.12
CA LYS A 23 -4.27 -3.31 -10.15
C LYS A 23 -2.87 -3.39 -10.75
N PHE A 24 -2.03 -4.24 -10.21
CA PHE A 24 -0.69 -4.54 -10.72
C PHE A 24 -0.39 -6.04 -10.68
N ALA A 25 0.67 -6.43 -11.39
CA ALA A 25 1.22 -7.78 -11.37
C ALA A 25 2.47 -7.84 -10.51
N ILE A 26 2.74 -8.99 -9.91
CA ILE A 26 3.96 -9.30 -9.18
C ILE A 26 4.68 -10.39 -9.97
N GLU A 27 5.92 -10.13 -10.39
CA GLU A 27 6.67 -11.05 -11.27
C GLU A 27 7.67 -11.91 -10.47
N ASN A 28 8.29 -11.37 -9.42
CA ASN A 28 9.43 -12.00 -8.72
C ASN A 28 9.14 -12.33 -7.25
N LYS A 29 7.94 -12.84 -7.00
CA LYS A 29 7.45 -13.26 -5.67
C LYS A 29 7.57 -12.21 -4.56
N SER A 30 7.83 -10.96 -4.92
CA SER A 30 8.08 -9.88 -3.97
C SER A 30 7.82 -8.53 -4.61
N ILE A 31 7.44 -7.57 -3.77
CA ILE A 31 7.35 -6.15 -4.12
C ILE A 31 7.81 -5.33 -2.92
N THR A 32 8.41 -4.18 -3.18
CA THR A 32 8.78 -3.22 -2.15
C THR A 32 7.94 -1.97 -2.28
N ILE A 33 7.33 -1.54 -1.17
CA ILE A 33 6.73 -0.21 -1.08
C ILE A 33 7.71 0.74 -0.40
N THR A 34 7.74 1.98 -0.88
CA THR A 34 8.45 3.08 -0.23
C THR A 34 7.70 4.38 -0.47
N GLY A 35 7.71 5.31 0.48
CA GLY A 35 6.90 6.51 0.35
C GLY A 35 7.07 7.51 1.47
N SER A 36 6.08 8.38 1.58
CA SER A 36 5.87 9.31 2.68
C SER A 36 4.41 9.27 3.11
N GLN A 37 4.16 9.52 4.40
CA GLN A 37 2.81 9.64 4.94
C GLN A 37 2.75 10.77 5.97
N ILE A 38 1.59 11.40 6.08
CA ILE A 38 1.27 12.37 7.12
C ILE A 38 -0.05 11.93 7.74
N THR A 39 -0.07 11.85 9.06
CA THR A 39 -1.27 11.56 9.85
C THR A 39 -1.63 12.78 10.70
N HIS A 40 -2.86 12.81 11.22
CA HIS A 40 -3.25 13.86 12.14
C HIS A 40 -2.54 13.77 13.51
N ASN A 41 -2.05 12.59 13.88
CA ASN A 41 -1.38 12.34 15.16
C ASN A 41 -0.28 11.28 14.98
N HIS A 42 0.92 11.57 15.47
CA HIS A 42 2.10 10.70 15.35
C HIS A 42 1.92 9.29 15.95
N SER A 43 0.94 9.08 16.82
CA SER A 43 0.62 7.76 17.38
C SER A 43 -0.35 6.95 16.51
N TRP A 44 -0.81 7.48 15.38
CA TRP A 44 -1.85 6.82 14.58
C TRP A 44 -1.28 5.90 13.51
N PRO A 45 -1.75 4.64 13.45
CA PRO A 45 -1.33 3.66 12.47
C PRO A 45 -2.02 3.84 11.11
N ILE A 46 -1.24 3.73 10.05
CA ILE A 46 -1.71 3.47 8.69
C ILE A 46 -1.28 2.05 8.32
N LYS A 47 -2.25 1.24 7.92
CA LYS A 47 -2.02 -0.13 7.44
C LYS A 47 -1.89 -0.12 5.93
N TYR A 48 -0.87 -0.82 5.43
CA TYR A 48 -0.67 -1.09 4.02
C TYR A 48 -0.83 -2.60 3.81
N SER A 49 -1.77 -3.00 2.95
CA SER A 49 -2.04 -4.42 2.69
C SER A 49 -1.92 -4.74 1.20
N ILE A 50 -1.35 -5.89 0.87
CA ILE A 50 -1.44 -6.46 -0.47
C ILE A 50 -2.67 -7.36 -0.54
N ILE A 51 -3.58 -7.02 -1.45
CA ILE A 51 -4.88 -7.67 -1.57
C ILE A 51 -5.17 -8.11 -3.00
N LYS A 52 -6.15 -9.00 -3.14
CA LYS A 52 -6.90 -9.21 -4.39
C LYS A 52 -8.40 -9.21 -4.12
N MET A 53 -9.16 -8.71 -5.08
CA MET A 53 -10.58 -9.02 -5.15
C MET A 53 -10.73 -10.45 -5.68
N ASN A 54 -11.64 -11.23 -5.10
CA ASN A 54 -12.00 -12.52 -5.67
C ASN A 54 -12.59 -12.35 -7.09
N ASN A 55 -12.68 -13.44 -7.86
CA ASN A 55 -13.11 -13.41 -9.27
C ASN A 55 -14.52 -12.85 -9.50
N LEU A 56 -15.35 -12.77 -8.46
CA LEU A 56 -16.70 -12.22 -8.51
C LEU A 56 -16.78 -10.78 -7.97
N GLY A 57 -15.66 -10.22 -7.50
CA GLY A 57 -15.62 -8.90 -6.85
C GLY A 57 -16.35 -8.84 -5.50
N THR A 58 -16.67 -9.98 -4.89
CA THR A 58 -17.53 -10.06 -3.69
C THR A 58 -16.76 -10.12 -2.38
N SER A 59 -15.47 -10.46 -2.40
CA SER A 59 -14.63 -10.49 -1.20
C SER A 59 -13.20 -10.07 -1.49
N ILE A 60 -12.55 -9.55 -0.46
CA ILE A 60 -11.14 -9.19 -0.44
C ILE A 60 -10.35 -10.37 0.15
N GLN A 61 -9.35 -10.84 -0.60
CA GLN A 61 -8.32 -11.75 -0.10
C GLN A 61 -7.08 -10.93 0.28
N TYR A 62 -6.64 -11.09 1.53
CA TYR A 62 -5.44 -10.45 2.06
C TYR A 62 -4.26 -11.42 1.95
N PHE A 63 -3.12 -10.94 1.45
CA PHE A 63 -1.91 -11.75 1.28
C PHE A 63 -0.85 -11.39 2.33
N ASP A 64 -0.60 -10.10 2.54
CA ASP A 64 0.35 -9.60 3.53
C ASP A 64 0.01 -8.16 3.92
N SER A 65 0.51 -7.69 5.07
CA SER A 65 0.31 -6.31 5.51
C SER A 65 1.35 -5.82 6.50
N ILE A 66 1.59 -4.51 6.50
CA ILE A 66 2.46 -3.80 7.44
C ILE A 66 1.73 -2.57 8.02
N ILE A 67 2.11 -2.16 9.22
CA ILE A 67 1.58 -0.97 9.89
C ILE A 67 2.73 0.01 10.14
N PHE A 68 2.52 1.26 9.73
CA PHE A 68 3.41 2.40 10.01
C PHE A 68 2.69 3.41 10.90
N TYR A 69 3.38 3.92 11.91
CA TYR A 69 2.81 4.85 12.89
C TYR A 69 3.32 6.27 12.65
N GLY A 70 2.38 7.21 12.60
CA GLY A 70 2.71 8.63 12.53
C GLY A 70 3.22 9.10 11.18
N ASP A 71 3.96 10.19 11.20
CA ASP A 71 4.47 10.81 9.98
C ASP A 71 5.76 10.13 9.54
N HIS A 72 5.92 10.00 8.23
CA HIS A 72 7.16 9.54 7.62
C HIS A 72 7.45 10.40 6.39
N ALA A 73 8.67 10.94 6.32
CA ALA A 73 9.17 11.61 5.13
C ALA A 73 9.45 10.59 4.01
N GLU A 74 9.75 11.11 2.81
CA GLU A 74 10.01 10.28 1.64
C GLU A 74 11.19 9.33 1.87
N GLY A 75 10.93 8.03 1.75
CA GLY A 75 11.94 6.98 1.90
C GLY A 75 12.15 6.50 3.34
N GLU A 76 11.49 7.12 4.33
CA GLU A 76 11.64 6.72 5.74
C GLU A 76 10.91 5.42 6.07
N PHE A 77 9.85 5.09 5.31
CA PHE A 77 9.27 3.75 5.36
C PHE A 77 9.53 3.00 4.06
N VAL A 78 10.09 1.80 4.23
CA VAL A 78 10.39 0.84 3.18
C VAL A 78 9.97 -0.53 3.70
N HIS A 79 9.16 -1.25 2.93
CA HIS A 79 8.76 -2.60 3.30
C HIS A 79 8.66 -3.49 2.08
N THR A 80 9.23 -4.68 2.17
CA THR A 80 9.19 -5.70 1.13
C THR A 80 8.23 -6.81 1.53
N PHE A 81 7.20 -7.01 0.72
CA PHE A 81 6.23 -8.10 0.88
C PHE A 81 6.70 -9.33 0.11
N SER A 82 6.53 -10.51 0.70
CA SER A 82 6.78 -11.80 0.02
C SER A 82 5.46 -12.41 -0.44
N ILE A 83 5.11 -12.23 -1.71
CA ILE A 83 3.78 -12.54 -2.27
C ILE A 83 3.97 -13.37 -3.55
N PRO A 84 3.21 -14.45 -3.80
CA PRO A 84 3.33 -15.23 -5.03
C PRO A 84 3.25 -14.38 -6.31
N SER A 85 3.97 -14.79 -7.35
CA SER A 85 3.89 -14.14 -8.67
C SER A 85 2.54 -14.41 -9.31
N ASP A 86 1.77 -13.36 -9.58
CA ASP A 86 0.45 -13.40 -10.20
C ASP A 86 -0.02 -11.96 -10.54
N THR A 87 -1.18 -11.82 -11.14
CA THR A 87 -1.78 -10.55 -11.58
C THR A 87 -2.99 -10.15 -10.72
N GLY A 88 -3.40 -8.88 -10.82
CA GLY A 88 -4.63 -8.41 -10.17
C GLY A 88 -4.49 -8.06 -8.69
N TYR A 89 -3.25 -7.94 -8.21
CA TYR A 89 -2.97 -7.40 -6.88
C TYR A 89 -3.32 -5.92 -6.81
N GLN A 90 -3.75 -5.46 -5.64
CA GLN A 90 -3.88 -4.05 -5.30
C GLN A 90 -3.22 -3.79 -3.97
N LEU A 91 -2.74 -2.57 -3.78
CA LEU A 91 -2.36 -2.08 -2.48
C LEU A 91 -3.57 -1.38 -1.86
N GLU A 92 -3.94 -1.83 -0.68
CA GLU A 92 -4.85 -1.13 0.21
C GLU A 92 -4.05 -0.26 1.17
N VAL A 93 -4.47 0.99 1.33
CA VAL A 93 -4.05 1.87 2.44
C VAL A 93 -5.26 2.09 3.32
N PHE A 94 -5.17 1.73 4.60
CA PHE A 94 -6.29 1.78 5.54
C PHE A 94 -5.90 2.55 6.81
N ASN A 95 -6.81 3.41 7.27
CA ASN A 95 -6.69 4.12 8.54
C ASN A 95 -7.80 3.67 9.51
N TYR A 96 -7.39 3.15 10.67
CA TYR A 96 -8.30 2.72 11.74
C TYR A 96 -9.04 3.89 12.40
N PHE A 97 -8.41 5.06 12.41
CA PHE A 97 -8.91 6.26 13.06
C PHE A 97 -9.44 7.16 11.97
N LYS A 98 -10.77 7.14 11.74
CA LYS A 98 -11.52 7.88 10.70
C LYS A 98 -11.22 9.38 10.74
N TYR A 99 -10.09 9.78 10.20
CA TYR A 99 -9.53 11.12 10.20
C TYR A 99 -8.62 11.27 8.98
N HIS A 100 -8.30 12.52 8.68
CA HIS A 100 -7.48 12.86 7.52
C HIS A 100 -6.05 12.38 7.68
N SER A 101 -5.63 11.56 6.71
CA SER A 101 -4.25 11.11 6.53
C SER A 101 -3.97 11.07 5.04
N ALA A 102 -2.77 11.39 4.61
CA ALA A 102 -2.42 11.40 3.19
C ALA A 102 -0.97 10.98 2.98
N GLY A 103 -0.65 10.57 1.77
CA GLY A 103 0.71 10.19 1.44
C GLY A 103 0.90 9.86 -0.02
N LYS A 104 2.12 9.43 -0.32
CA LYS A 104 2.51 8.96 -1.64
C LYS A 104 3.42 7.75 -1.46
N ILE A 105 3.33 6.83 -2.41
CA ILE A 105 4.05 5.56 -2.38
C ILE A 105 4.53 5.23 -3.79
N ARG A 106 5.63 4.50 -3.87
CA ARG A 106 6.08 3.80 -5.07
C ARG A 106 6.08 2.31 -4.80
N ILE A 107 5.78 1.55 -5.84
CA ILE A 107 5.89 0.09 -5.83
C ILE A 107 7.09 -0.27 -6.71
N ILE A 108 8.08 -0.91 -6.11
CA ILE A 108 9.34 -1.28 -6.73
C ILE A 108 9.39 -2.79 -6.88
N GLN A 109 9.67 -3.26 -8.09
CA GLN A 109 9.99 -4.66 -8.40
C GLN A 109 11.43 -4.73 -8.90
N THR A 110 12.22 -5.62 -8.30
CA THR A 110 13.57 -5.95 -8.75
C THR A 110 13.47 -7.12 -9.71
N ASP A 111 13.97 -6.95 -10.93
CA ASP A 111 14.31 -8.08 -11.79
C ASP A 111 15.54 -8.76 -11.16
N GLU A 112 15.42 -10.03 -10.77
CA GLU A 112 16.59 -10.86 -10.50
C GLU A 112 17.29 -11.23 -11.82
#